data_AF-N4TGX9-F1
#
_entry.id   AF-N4TGX9-F1
#
_cell.length_a   1.000
_cell.length_b   1.000
_cell.length_c   1.000
_cell.angle_alpha   90.00
_cell.angle_beta   90.00
_cell.angle_gamma   90.00
#
_symmetry.space_group_name_H-M   'P 1'
#
loop_
_entity.id
_entity.type
_entity.pdbx_description
1 polymer ?
#
loop_
_entity_poly.entity_id
_entity_poly.type
_entity_poly.pdbx_seq_one_letter_code
_entity_poly.pdbx_strand_id
1 'polypeptide(L)'
;MAAQVGPLPQLKLPSGPTPITAEQRYWKTFKNQLLIPSPTSYPVVHISANNDSFAVTTGTRIQIYSNRTRKLQKTITRFGDVARSGEIRKDGRVLAAGDDTGKIQVFDVNSRAILKTWTQHKQPVWTTKFSPTELTTLLSASDDRTVRLWDLPSNDPTTTFVGHSDYVRCANFMPGTMSNMIVSGSYDSTVKLWDPRAGSNSAVMTFKHAAPIEDVLSMPTGTAVLAAAGESISVLDLVAARPLHMITNHQKTVTSLSLATNGRRLVSGGLEGHVKVFETTGWNVVSSTKYQSPVLSVKVIPSSDDADSSDRHLAVGMQSGVLSVRTRLTGAEANREAEREKEMAALVAGTIEAHDAKRKKRKRRVTAAKKLDMVGEGADVVIANESRTYKKKERPWQSDLRHARYARALDQVLDKDSPEHSPLNVLTLLLALRHRSALQDALESRDEHTVQPILKWVCSHICDPRYVSVCVEVGLHLLELYAEFVGGSAELHEGFRTLHRRVRVEVERAQVACQTGGMLESLMVGTL
;
A
#
# COMPACT_ATOMS: atom_id res chain seq x y z
N MET A 1 26.49 27.47 -30.04
CA MET A 1 25.39 27.20 -29.09
C MET A 1 26.00 26.95 -27.72
N ALA A 2 25.66 27.73 -26.70
CA ALA A 2 26.14 27.48 -25.35
C ALA A 2 25.45 26.22 -24.78
N ALA A 3 26.24 25.22 -24.35
CA ALA A 3 25.68 24.04 -23.72
C ALA A 3 25.01 24.42 -22.39
N GLN A 4 23.79 23.93 -22.16
CA GLN A 4 23.11 24.16 -20.89
C GLN A 4 23.87 23.42 -19.78
N VAL A 5 24.20 24.13 -18.71
CA VAL A 5 24.83 23.51 -17.55
C VAL A 5 23.77 22.69 -16.81
N GLY A 6 24.00 21.37 -16.74
CA GLY A 6 23.17 20.43 -16.03
C GLY A 6 23.93 19.77 -14.88
N PRO A 7 23.22 19.34 -13.82
CA PRO A 7 23.83 18.57 -12.74
C PRO A 7 24.36 17.25 -13.26
N LEU A 8 25.38 16.72 -12.58
CA LEU A 8 25.94 15.40 -12.90
C LEU A 8 24.83 14.33 -12.81
N PRO A 9 24.60 13.52 -13.86
CA PRO A 9 23.60 12.46 -13.82
C PRO A 9 24.04 11.40 -12.81
N GLN A 10 23.12 10.99 -11.94
CA GLN A 10 23.36 9.90 -11.00
C GLN A 10 23.53 8.57 -11.75
N LEU A 11 24.49 7.76 -11.29
CA LEU A 11 24.73 6.44 -11.86
C LEU A 11 23.51 5.52 -11.66
N LYS A 12 23.04 4.92 -12.74
CA LYS A 12 22.01 3.87 -12.69
C LYS A 12 22.68 2.52 -12.48
N LEU A 13 22.69 2.06 -11.23
CA LEU A 13 23.19 0.72 -10.91
C LEU A 13 22.26 -0.36 -11.48
N PRO A 14 22.81 -1.52 -11.90
CA PRO A 14 21.98 -2.65 -12.31
C PRO A 14 21.08 -3.09 -11.15
N SER A 15 19.82 -3.42 -11.44
CA SER A 15 18.94 -3.99 -10.41
C SER A 15 19.32 -5.43 -10.11
N GLY A 16 19.12 -5.87 -8.87
CA GLY A 16 19.18 -7.30 -8.55
C GLY A 16 18.02 -8.06 -9.20
N PRO A 17 17.98 -9.41 -9.06
CA PRO A 17 16.96 -10.26 -9.68
C PRO A 17 15.54 -9.98 -9.18
N THR A 18 15.39 -9.41 -7.99
CA THR A 18 14.10 -9.05 -7.39
C THR A 18 14.01 -7.53 -7.18
N PRO A 19 13.86 -6.73 -8.26
CA PRO A 19 13.69 -5.30 -8.12
C PRO A 19 12.38 -4.98 -7.40
N ILE A 20 12.39 -3.94 -6.56
CA ILE A 20 11.15 -3.45 -5.95
C ILE A 20 10.28 -2.88 -7.07
N THR A 21 9.18 -3.58 -7.37
CA THR A 21 8.22 -3.21 -8.41
C THR A 21 7.50 -1.91 -8.06
N ALA A 22 6.97 -1.21 -9.06
CA ALA A 22 6.19 0.02 -8.84
C ALA A 22 5.01 -0.24 -7.90
N GLU A 23 4.40 -1.41 -7.97
CA GLU A 23 3.27 -1.78 -7.13
C GLU A 23 3.69 -2.11 -5.69
N GLN A 24 4.82 -2.78 -5.48
CA GLN A 24 5.37 -2.92 -4.14
C GLN A 24 5.69 -1.55 -3.51
N ARG A 25 6.18 -0.59 -4.30
CA ARG A 25 6.36 0.79 -3.82
C ARG A 25 5.02 1.44 -3.47
N TYR A 26 4.01 1.27 -4.32
CA TYR A 26 2.64 1.73 -4.07
C TYR A 26 2.11 1.21 -2.73
N TRP A 27 2.17 -0.10 -2.50
CA TRP A 27 1.67 -0.70 -1.25
C TRP A 27 2.54 -0.35 -0.04
N LYS A 28 3.84 -0.11 -0.22
CA LYS A 28 4.73 0.44 0.82
C LYS A 28 4.43 1.91 1.15
N THR A 29 3.68 2.65 0.33
CA THR A 29 3.28 4.03 0.67
C THR A 29 2.20 4.09 1.77
N PHE A 30 1.53 2.97 2.08
CA PHE A 30 0.60 2.84 3.20
C PHE A 30 1.36 2.75 4.55
N LYS A 31 2.12 3.80 4.88
CA LYS A 31 3.03 3.84 6.05
C LYS A 31 2.32 4.21 7.35
N ASN A 32 1.32 5.08 7.27
CA ASN A 32 0.65 5.66 8.42
C ASN A 32 -0.34 4.65 9.00
N GLN A 33 0.19 3.69 9.75
CA GLN A 33 -0.56 2.65 10.44
C GLN A 33 -1.09 3.19 11.77
N LEU A 34 -2.41 3.23 11.89
CA LEU A 34 -3.11 3.46 13.14
C LEU A 34 -3.62 2.11 13.66
N LEU A 35 -3.23 1.75 14.88
CA LEU A 35 -3.74 0.58 15.58
C LEU A 35 -4.79 1.05 16.58
N ILE A 36 -6.05 0.69 16.35
CA ILE A 36 -7.18 1.02 17.22
C ILE A 36 -7.60 -0.26 17.92
N PRO A 37 -7.28 -0.44 19.22
CA PRO A 37 -7.80 -1.57 19.98
C PRO A 37 -9.31 -1.41 20.19
N SER A 38 -10.07 -2.49 20.01
CA SER A 38 -11.47 -2.50 20.43
C SER A 38 -11.56 -2.46 21.97
N PRO A 39 -12.51 -1.69 22.54
CA PRO A 39 -12.61 -1.56 24.00
C PRO A 39 -12.89 -2.86 24.75
N THR A 40 -13.43 -3.86 24.07
CA THR A 40 -13.90 -5.12 24.66
C THR A 40 -13.12 -6.35 24.18
N SER A 41 -12.02 -6.16 23.44
CA SER A 41 -11.18 -7.23 22.87
C SER A 41 -11.92 -8.24 21.97
N TYR A 42 -13.14 -7.90 21.52
CA TYR A 42 -13.87 -8.75 20.59
C TYR A 42 -13.26 -8.68 19.19
N PRO A 43 -13.28 -9.80 18.43
CA PRO A 43 -12.78 -9.82 17.06
C PRO A 43 -13.53 -8.83 16.17
N VAL A 44 -12.81 -8.26 15.20
CA VAL A 44 -13.38 -7.40 14.17
C VAL A 44 -13.89 -8.28 13.04
N VAL A 45 -15.21 -8.50 13.00
CA VAL A 45 -15.82 -9.51 12.11
C VAL A 45 -16.10 -8.94 10.71
N HIS A 46 -16.56 -7.70 10.62
CA HIS A 46 -16.95 -7.10 9.35
C HIS A 46 -16.55 -5.62 9.28
N ILE A 47 -16.09 -5.20 8.10
CA ILE A 47 -15.78 -3.80 7.78
C ILE A 47 -16.55 -3.42 6.52
N SER A 48 -17.41 -2.42 6.63
CA SER A 48 -18.07 -1.79 5.47
C SER A 48 -17.58 -0.36 5.31
N ALA A 49 -17.56 0.11 4.07
CA ALA A 49 -17.06 1.42 3.73
C ALA A 49 -18.03 2.15 2.81
N ASN A 50 -18.17 3.44 3.08
CA ASN A 50 -18.78 4.42 2.21
C ASN A 50 -17.77 5.54 1.91
N ASN A 51 -18.11 6.45 1.01
CA ASN A 51 -17.24 7.54 0.57
C ASN A 51 -16.73 8.40 1.73
N ASP A 52 -17.57 8.68 2.73
CA ASP A 52 -17.23 9.58 3.84
C ASP A 52 -16.93 8.85 5.18
N SER A 53 -17.55 7.69 5.41
CA SER A 53 -17.43 6.95 6.67
C SER A 53 -17.27 5.45 6.43
N PHE A 54 -16.68 4.75 7.39
CA PHE A 54 -16.60 3.29 7.37
C PHE A 54 -17.06 2.73 8.71
N ALA A 55 -17.84 1.65 8.68
CA ALA A 55 -18.32 0.95 9.86
C ALA A 55 -17.47 -0.30 10.12
N VAL A 56 -17.19 -0.52 11.39
CA VAL A 56 -16.44 -1.64 11.91
C VAL A 56 -17.31 -2.33 12.96
N THR A 57 -17.57 -3.61 12.74
CA THR A 57 -18.38 -4.41 13.66
C THR A 57 -17.49 -5.15 14.63
N THR A 58 -17.70 -4.93 15.92
CA THR A 58 -16.92 -5.51 17.03
C THR A 58 -17.85 -6.02 18.12
N GLY A 59 -18.02 -7.34 18.23
CA GLY A 59 -18.87 -7.94 19.27
C GLY A 59 -20.29 -7.37 19.24
N THR A 60 -20.78 -6.85 20.37
CA THR A 60 -22.13 -6.27 20.53
C THR A 60 -22.26 -4.82 20.06
N ARG A 61 -21.31 -4.31 19.28
CA ARG A 61 -21.24 -2.89 18.91
C ARG A 61 -20.81 -2.69 17.47
N ILE A 62 -21.29 -1.60 16.88
CA ILE A 62 -20.83 -1.12 15.57
C ILE A 62 -20.25 0.28 15.75
N GLN A 63 -19.01 0.45 15.30
CA GLN A 63 -18.24 1.68 15.40
C GLN A 63 -18.12 2.31 14.02
N ILE A 64 -18.56 3.56 13.89
CA ILE A 64 -18.50 4.32 12.65
C ILE A 64 -17.33 5.30 12.77
N TYR A 65 -16.40 5.17 11.84
CA TYR A 65 -15.21 6.00 11.73
C TYR A 65 -15.30 6.93 10.53
N SER A 66 -14.71 8.11 10.66
CA SER A 66 -14.55 9.04 9.54
C SER A 66 -13.41 8.61 8.63
N ASN A 67 -13.63 8.59 7.32
CA ASN A 67 -12.60 8.36 6.33
C ASN A 67 -11.53 9.48 6.36
N ARG A 68 -11.92 10.75 6.58
CA ARG A 68 -10.97 11.87 6.58
C ARG A 68 -10.08 11.91 7.84
N THR A 69 -10.68 11.78 9.02
CA THR A 69 -9.96 12.01 10.29
C THR A 69 -9.51 10.73 10.98
N ARG A 70 -9.99 9.56 10.56
CA ARG A 70 -9.80 8.25 11.20
C ARG A 70 -10.27 8.18 12.66
N LYS A 71 -11.01 9.20 13.12
CA LYS A 71 -11.56 9.23 14.46
C LYS A 71 -12.90 8.52 14.49
N LEU A 72 -13.19 7.90 15.63
CA LEU A 72 -14.50 7.36 15.93
C LEU A 72 -15.51 8.52 15.93
N GLN A 73 -16.52 8.45 15.07
CA GLN A 73 -17.62 9.41 15.07
C GLN A 73 -18.74 8.94 16.01
N LYS A 74 -19.16 7.68 15.87
CA LYS A 74 -20.33 7.15 16.56
C LYS A 74 -20.17 5.67 16.89
N THR A 75 -20.83 5.27 17.98
CA THR A 75 -20.94 3.87 18.41
C THR A 75 -22.41 3.52 18.56
N ILE A 76 -22.83 2.40 17.97
CA ILE A 76 -24.17 1.82 18.08
C ILE A 76 -24.05 0.58 18.97
N THR A 77 -24.86 0.51 20.03
CA THR A 77 -24.81 -0.54 21.06
C THR A 77 -26.19 -1.09 21.42
N ARG A 78 -27.18 -0.95 20.53
CA ARG A 78 -28.59 -1.30 20.80
C ARG A 78 -28.92 -2.76 20.49
N PHE A 79 -27.88 -3.58 20.30
CA PHE A 79 -27.98 -4.98 19.98
C PHE A 79 -28.22 -5.80 21.23
N GLY A 80 -29.07 -6.82 21.13
CA GLY A 80 -29.33 -7.76 22.23
C GLY A 80 -28.20 -8.75 22.42
N ASP A 81 -27.41 -9.01 21.37
CA ASP A 81 -26.30 -9.96 21.34
C ASP A 81 -25.21 -9.46 20.37
N VAL A 82 -24.27 -10.34 20.00
CA VAL A 82 -23.18 -10.05 19.07
C VAL A 82 -23.72 -9.68 17.69
N ALA A 83 -23.32 -8.50 17.20
CA ALA A 83 -23.53 -8.08 15.83
C ALA A 83 -22.47 -8.74 14.94
N ARG A 84 -22.89 -9.38 13.85
CA ARG A 84 -22.00 -10.08 12.90
C ARG A 84 -21.63 -9.22 11.71
N SER A 85 -22.60 -8.50 11.17
CA SER A 85 -22.42 -7.57 10.06
C SER A 85 -22.89 -6.17 10.41
N GLY A 86 -22.23 -5.19 9.80
CA GLY A 86 -22.58 -3.78 9.89
C GLY A 86 -22.30 -3.14 8.54
N GLU A 87 -23.36 -2.86 7.78
CA GLU A 87 -23.28 -2.31 6.45
C GLU A 87 -23.87 -0.90 6.40
N ILE A 88 -23.06 0.07 5.99
CA ILE A 88 -23.51 1.42 5.71
C ILE A 88 -24.04 1.48 4.27
N ARG A 89 -25.23 2.07 4.10
CA ARG A 89 -25.80 2.37 2.77
C ARG A 89 -24.93 3.38 2.02
N LYS A 90 -24.92 3.35 0.68
CA LYS A 90 -24.16 4.30 -0.16
C LYS A 90 -24.39 5.79 0.14
N ASP A 91 -25.59 6.18 0.58
CA ASP A 91 -25.91 7.57 1.00
C ASP A 91 -25.33 7.91 2.39
N GLY A 92 -24.87 6.94 3.17
CA GLY A 92 -24.19 7.16 4.46
C GLY A 92 -25.12 7.47 5.63
N ARG A 93 -26.42 7.61 5.39
CA ARG A 93 -27.42 7.93 6.41
C ARG A 93 -27.97 6.71 7.13
N VAL A 94 -28.01 5.56 6.49
CA VAL A 94 -28.63 4.35 7.04
C VAL A 94 -27.59 3.26 7.19
N LEU A 95 -27.67 2.52 8.30
CA LEU A 95 -26.84 1.36 8.58
C LEU A 95 -27.73 0.16 8.87
N ALA A 96 -27.43 -0.99 8.28
CA ALA A 96 -28.06 -2.25 8.62
C ALA A 96 -27.08 -3.16 9.37
N ALA A 97 -27.61 -3.91 10.32
CA ALA A 97 -26.84 -4.82 11.15
C ALA A 97 -27.61 -6.11 11.40
N GLY A 98 -26.90 -7.24 11.34
CA GLY A 98 -27.41 -8.55 11.69
C GLY A 98 -26.83 -9.03 13.03
N ASP A 99 -27.71 -9.54 13.89
CA ASP A 99 -27.38 -10.04 15.22
C ASP A 99 -27.34 -11.58 15.26
N ASP A 100 -26.67 -12.14 16.28
CA ASP A 100 -26.69 -13.58 16.59
C ASP A 100 -28.09 -14.10 16.93
N THR A 101 -28.96 -13.24 17.46
CA THR A 101 -30.36 -13.60 17.74
C THR A 101 -31.23 -13.79 16.49
N GLY A 102 -30.69 -13.52 15.29
CA GLY A 102 -31.43 -13.55 14.02
C GLY A 102 -32.20 -12.25 13.72
N LYS A 103 -32.09 -11.24 14.58
CA LYS A 103 -32.68 -9.93 14.31
C LYS A 103 -31.82 -9.14 13.33
N ILE A 104 -32.47 -8.48 12.38
CA ILE A 104 -31.83 -7.48 11.52
C ILE A 104 -32.35 -6.13 11.95
N GLN A 105 -31.46 -5.24 12.34
CA GLN A 105 -31.80 -3.89 12.78
C GLN A 105 -31.24 -2.87 11.80
N VAL A 106 -32.10 -1.95 11.37
CA VAL A 106 -31.76 -0.81 10.52
C VAL A 106 -31.76 0.44 11.37
N PHE A 107 -30.65 1.17 11.34
CA PHE A 107 -30.43 2.39 12.11
C PHE A 107 -30.27 3.58 11.18
N ASP A 108 -30.73 4.73 11.66
CA ASP A 108 -30.23 6.00 11.15
C ASP A 108 -28.87 6.30 11.81
N VAL A 109 -27.85 6.51 10.99
CA VAL A 109 -26.48 6.86 11.39
C VAL A 109 -26.47 8.19 12.13
N ASN A 110 -27.38 9.11 11.81
CA ASN A 110 -27.42 10.43 12.44
C ASN A 110 -27.94 10.40 13.86
N SER A 111 -29.20 9.99 14.01
CA SER A 111 -29.90 9.93 15.29
C SER A 111 -29.54 8.70 16.14
N ARG A 112 -28.93 7.67 15.56
CA ARG A 112 -28.73 6.35 16.19
C ARG A 112 -30.05 5.66 16.55
N ALA A 113 -31.17 6.17 16.05
CA ALA A 113 -32.48 5.58 16.26
C ALA A 113 -32.62 4.32 15.41
N ILE A 114 -33.36 3.36 15.94
CA ILE A 114 -33.79 2.18 15.19
C ILE A 114 -34.91 2.64 14.27
N LEU A 115 -34.69 2.56 12.96
CA LEU A 115 -35.71 2.81 11.95
C LEU A 115 -36.63 1.59 11.82
N LYS A 116 -36.03 0.39 11.79
CA LYS A 116 -36.77 -0.86 11.56
C LYS A 116 -36.04 -2.05 12.15
N THR A 117 -36.82 -3.05 12.57
CA THR A 117 -36.32 -4.32 13.06
C THR A 117 -37.08 -5.45 12.38
N TRP A 118 -36.36 -6.38 11.75
CA TRP A 118 -36.92 -7.62 11.22
C TRP A 118 -36.52 -8.80 12.12
N THR A 119 -37.49 -9.67 12.42
CA THR A 119 -37.33 -10.79 13.37
C THR A 119 -37.69 -12.15 12.75
N GLN A 120 -37.69 -12.25 11.42
CA GLN A 120 -38.17 -13.48 10.77
C GLN A 120 -37.11 -14.55 10.58
N HIS A 121 -35.82 -14.23 10.70
CA HIS A 121 -34.77 -15.24 10.80
C HIS A 121 -34.79 -15.81 12.22
N LYS A 122 -34.69 -17.15 12.32
CA LYS A 122 -34.69 -17.86 13.60
C LYS A 122 -33.28 -18.17 14.12
N GLN A 123 -32.28 -17.96 13.28
CA GLN A 123 -30.86 -18.26 13.55
C GLN A 123 -30.00 -17.03 13.22
N PRO A 124 -28.72 -16.99 13.64
CA PRO A 124 -27.82 -15.87 13.41
C PRO A 124 -27.82 -15.37 11.97
N VAL A 125 -27.80 -14.05 11.79
CA VAL A 125 -27.64 -13.42 10.48
C VAL A 125 -26.19 -12.95 10.35
N TRP A 126 -25.42 -13.64 9.52
CA TRP A 126 -23.99 -13.36 9.35
C TRP A 126 -23.74 -12.14 8.50
N THR A 127 -24.37 -12.08 7.33
CA THR A 127 -24.12 -11.02 6.35
C THR A 127 -25.39 -10.26 6.04
N THR A 128 -25.29 -8.94 6.06
CA THR A 128 -26.30 -8.00 5.57
C THR A 128 -25.65 -7.08 4.56
N LYS A 129 -26.21 -7.00 3.35
CA LYS A 129 -25.70 -6.15 2.25
C LYS A 129 -26.79 -5.23 1.72
N PHE A 130 -26.44 -3.98 1.42
CA PHE A 130 -27.34 -3.10 0.66
C PHE A 130 -27.16 -3.33 -0.84
N SER A 131 -28.25 -3.20 -1.60
CA SER A 131 -28.17 -3.21 -3.06
C SER A 131 -27.29 -2.06 -3.57
N PRO A 132 -26.44 -2.30 -4.58
CA PRO A 132 -25.63 -1.25 -5.16
C PRO A 132 -26.44 -0.28 -6.04
N THR A 133 -27.62 -0.66 -6.51
CA THR A 133 -28.45 0.13 -7.44
C THR A 133 -29.69 0.70 -6.75
N GLU A 134 -30.35 -0.12 -5.95
CA GLU A 134 -31.58 0.25 -5.25
C GLU A 134 -31.27 0.66 -3.81
N LEU A 135 -31.83 1.79 -3.36
CA LEU A 135 -31.56 2.31 -2.01
C LEU A 135 -32.38 1.63 -0.92
N THR A 136 -33.44 0.91 -1.29
CA THR A 136 -34.39 0.30 -0.35
C THR A 136 -34.17 -1.19 -0.15
N THR A 137 -33.50 -1.83 -1.11
CA THR A 137 -33.30 -3.28 -1.11
C THR A 137 -32.09 -3.69 -0.29
N LEU A 138 -32.31 -4.67 0.59
CA LEU A 138 -31.31 -5.27 1.47
C LEU A 138 -31.30 -6.79 1.32
N LEU A 139 -30.11 -7.38 1.36
CA LEU A 139 -29.86 -8.81 1.33
C LEU A 139 -29.41 -9.27 2.71
N SER A 140 -29.95 -10.39 3.18
CA SER A 140 -29.45 -11.08 4.37
C SER A 140 -29.11 -12.54 4.08
N ALA A 141 -28.05 -13.01 4.71
CA ALA A 141 -27.65 -14.41 4.74
C ALA A 141 -27.56 -14.89 6.19
N SER A 142 -28.20 -16.02 6.48
CA SER A 142 -28.34 -16.55 7.82
C SER A 142 -27.91 -18.02 7.89
N ASP A 143 -27.56 -18.45 9.11
CA ASP A 143 -27.33 -19.85 9.44
C ASP A 143 -28.60 -20.71 9.24
N ASP A 144 -29.80 -20.11 9.13
CA ASP A 144 -31.04 -20.85 8.80
C ASP A 144 -31.06 -21.47 7.38
N ARG A 145 -29.96 -21.31 6.64
CA ARG A 145 -29.73 -21.79 5.27
C ARG A 145 -30.54 -21.02 4.23
N THR A 146 -31.15 -19.91 4.63
CA THR A 146 -31.91 -19.04 3.73
C THR A 146 -31.14 -17.77 3.45
N VAL A 147 -31.29 -17.31 2.21
CA VAL A 147 -30.88 -15.97 1.80
C VAL A 147 -32.16 -15.20 1.53
N ARG A 148 -32.33 -14.03 2.14
CA ARG A 148 -33.57 -13.26 1.99
C ARG A 148 -33.30 -11.89 1.43
N LEU A 149 -34.20 -11.46 0.55
CA LEU A 149 -34.26 -10.10 0.05
C LEU A 149 -35.32 -9.34 0.85
N TRP A 150 -34.98 -8.13 1.24
CA TRP A 150 -35.79 -7.25 2.05
C TRP A 150 -35.97 -5.93 1.32
N ASP A 151 -37.13 -5.32 1.50
CA ASP A 151 -37.38 -3.95 1.09
C ASP A 151 -37.68 -3.12 2.34
N LEU A 152 -36.99 -1.99 2.52
CA LEU A 152 -37.12 -1.13 3.70
C LEU A 152 -38.57 -0.78 4.09
N PRO A 153 -39.47 -0.37 3.18
CA PRO A 153 -40.87 -0.10 3.53
C PRO A 153 -41.63 -1.36 3.96
N SER A 154 -41.31 -2.54 3.43
CA SER A 154 -42.00 -3.79 3.74
C SER A 154 -41.57 -4.40 5.08
N ASN A 155 -42.52 -4.96 5.82
CA ASN A 155 -42.22 -5.74 7.03
C ASN A 155 -41.86 -7.20 6.71
N ASP A 156 -42.30 -7.68 5.56
CA ASP A 156 -42.05 -9.03 5.07
C ASP A 156 -40.94 -9.04 4.02
N PRO A 157 -40.17 -10.14 3.95
CA PRO A 157 -39.13 -10.33 2.93
C PRO A 157 -39.81 -10.42 1.57
N THR A 158 -39.23 -9.76 0.59
CA THR A 158 -39.74 -9.76 -0.78
C THR A 158 -39.55 -11.13 -1.43
N THR A 159 -38.39 -11.75 -1.24
CA THR A 159 -38.08 -13.09 -1.74
C THR A 159 -37.24 -13.87 -0.75
N THR A 160 -37.50 -15.17 -0.63
CA THR A 160 -36.75 -16.09 0.23
C THR A 160 -36.10 -17.19 -0.61
N PHE A 161 -34.78 -17.16 -0.75
CA PHE A 161 -34.03 -18.16 -1.50
C PHE A 161 -33.72 -19.35 -0.60
N VAL A 162 -34.27 -20.50 -0.96
CA VAL A 162 -34.07 -21.77 -0.26
C VAL A 162 -33.36 -22.74 -1.20
N GLY A 163 -32.29 -23.36 -0.73
CA GLY A 163 -31.60 -24.42 -1.48
C GLY A 163 -30.20 -24.78 -0.99
N HIS A 164 -29.60 -24.01 -0.07
CA HIS A 164 -28.38 -24.43 0.60
C HIS A 164 -28.63 -25.54 1.61
N SER A 165 -27.69 -26.47 1.74
CA SER A 165 -27.82 -27.57 2.71
C SER A 165 -27.23 -27.24 4.08
N ASP A 166 -26.32 -26.27 4.14
CA ASP A 166 -25.59 -25.85 5.35
C ASP A 166 -25.51 -24.32 5.48
N TYR A 167 -24.90 -23.82 6.56
CA TYR A 167 -24.84 -22.40 6.94
C TYR A 167 -24.39 -21.48 5.81
N VAL A 168 -25.16 -20.40 5.57
CA VAL A 168 -24.84 -19.39 4.55
C VAL A 168 -24.25 -18.17 5.25
N ARG A 169 -22.94 -17.99 5.10
CA ARG A 169 -22.20 -16.94 5.82
C ARG A 169 -21.88 -15.72 4.95
N CYS A 170 -21.79 -15.89 3.64
CA CYS A 170 -21.51 -14.79 2.73
C CYS A 170 -22.58 -14.69 1.64
N ALA A 171 -22.96 -13.46 1.32
CA ALA A 171 -23.80 -13.16 0.18
C ALA A 171 -23.48 -11.77 -0.34
N ASN A 172 -23.57 -11.59 -1.65
CA ASN A 172 -23.22 -10.35 -2.32
C ASN A 172 -24.09 -10.11 -3.54
N PHE A 173 -24.30 -8.83 -3.87
CA PHE A 173 -24.98 -8.43 -5.09
C PHE A 173 -24.00 -8.46 -6.27
N MET A 174 -24.53 -8.80 -7.45
CA MET A 174 -23.79 -8.60 -8.69
C MET A 174 -23.87 -7.12 -9.11
N PRO A 175 -22.73 -6.48 -9.46
CA PRO A 175 -22.73 -5.13 -10.00
C PRO A 175 -23.01 -5.13 -11.52
N GLY A 176 -23.51 -4.00 -12.05
CA GLY A 176 -23.68 -3.78 -13.48
C GLY A 176 -25.08 -4.10 -14.02
N THR A 177 -25.17 -4.52 -15.29
CA THR A 177 -26.44 -4.83 -16.00
C THR A 177 -27.15 -6.05 -15.42
N MET A 178 -26.44 -6.94 -14.70
CA MET A 178 -26.99 -8.06 -13.94
C MET A 178 -27.32 -7.68 -12.48
N SER A 179 -27.67 -6.42 -12.22
CA SER A 179 -27.84 -5.86 -10.87
C SER A 179 -28.77 -6.65 -9.94
N ASN A 180 -29.70 -7.42 -10.49
CA ASN A 180 -30.70 -8.11 -9.69
C ASN A 180 -30.22 -9.51 -9.26
N MET A 181 -29.12 -10.01 -9.83
CA MET A 181 -28.59 -11.32 -9.46
C MET A 181 -27.83 -11.26 -8.13
N ILE A 182 -28.00 -12.32 -7.35
CA ILE A 182 -27.43 -12.45 -6.00
C ILE A 182 -26.53 -13.67 -5.98
N VAL A 183 -25.35 -13.54 -5.41
CA VAL A 183 -24.44 -14.66 -5.17
C VAL A 183 -24.42 -14.97 -3.68
N SER A 184 -24.56 -16.24 -3.33
CA SER A 184 -24.39 -16.72 -1.97
C SER A 184 -23.34 -17.82 -1.90
N GLY A 185 -22.53 -17.79 -0.84
CA GLY A 185 -21.58 -18.85 -0.51
C GLY A 185 -21.95 -19.49 0.82
N SER A 186 -21.89 -20.82 0.85
CA SER A 186 -22.25 -21.62 2.01
C SER A 186 -21.11 -22.54 2.44
N TYR A 187 -21.18 -22.98 3.68
CA TYR A 187 -20.32 -24.02 4.23
C TYR A 187 -20.60 -25.41 3.64
N ASP A 188 -21.68 -25.56 2.85
CA ASP A 188 -21.93 -26.74 2.01
C ASP A 188 -20.95 -26.87 0.82
N SER A 189 -19.92 -26.02 0.76
CA SER A 189 -18.93 -25.91 -0.31
C SER A 189 -19.51 -25.48 -1.67
N THR A 190 -20.73 -24.92 -1.69
CA THR A 190 -21.36 -24.43 -2.91
C THR A 190 -21.51 -22.91 -2.95
N VAL A 191 -21.19 -22.33 -4.12
CA VAL A 191 -21.57 -20.96 -4.47
C VAL A 191 -22.81 -21.05 -5.36
N LYS A 192 -23.88 -20.37 -4.98
CA LYS A 192 -25.13 -20.33 -5.75
C LYS A 192 -25.42 -18.93 -6.27
N LEU A 193 -25.88 -18.86 -7.51
CA LEU A 193 -26.36 -17.64 -8.15
C LEU A 193 -27.88 -17.70 -8.21
N TRP A 194 -28.54 -16.65 -7.72
CA TRP A 194 -29.98 -16.51 -7.64
C TRP A 194 -30.45 -15.38 -8.54
N ASP A 195 -31.53 -15.63 -9.28
CA ASP A 195 -32.30 -14.58 -9.95
C ASP A 195 -33.62 -14.38 -9.19
N PRO A 196 -33.90 -13.20 -8.62
CA PRO A 196 -35.14 -12.92 -7.91
C PRO A 196 -36.38 -13.06 -8.79
N ARG A 197 -36.23 -13.01 -10.13
CA ARG A 197 -37.35 -13.14 -11.08
C ARG A 197 -37.74 -14.59 -11.33
N ALA A 198 -36.80 -15.53 -11.19
CA ALA A 198 -36.97 -16.93 -11.57
C ALA A 198 -37.68 -17.79 -10.49
N GLY A 199 -38.16 -17.17 -9.41
CA GLY A 199 -38.88 -17.84 -8.32
C GLY A 199 -37.97 -18.33 -7.19
N SER A 200 -38.56 -18.49 -5.99
CA SER A 200 -37.87 -18.65 -4.69
C SER A 200 -37.02 -19.91 -4.50
N ASN A 201 -37.21 -20.95 -5.32
CA ASN A 201 -36.78 -22.32 -4.98
C ASN A 201 -35.71 -22.95 -5.91
N SER A 202 -35.23 -22.23 -6.92
CA SER A 202 -34.20 -22.78 -7.84
C SER A 202 -33.05 -21.80 -8.03
N ALA A 203 -31.83 -22.27 -7.77
CA ALA A 203 -30.61 -21.53 -8.09
C ALA A 203 -30.34 -21.63 -9.60
N VAL A 204 -29.99 -20.52 -10.23
CA VAL A 204 -29.69 -20.46 -11.68
C VAL A 204 -28.40 -21.20 -11.98
N MET A 205 -27.38 -21.03 -11.12
CA MET A 205 -26.10 -21.71 -11.23
C MET A 205 -25.62 -22.15 -9.86
N THR A 206 -24.93 -23.29 -9.82
CA THR A 206 -24.28 -23.81 -8.61
C THR A 206 -22.86 -24.24 -8.94
N PHE A 207 -21.88 -23.68 -8.24
CA PHE A 207 -20.47 -24.07 -8.32
C PHE A 207 -20.06 -24.81 -7.07
N LYS A 208 -19.63 -26.06 -7.21
CA LYS A 208 -19.15 -26.88 -6.10
C LYS A 208 -17.63 -26.76 -5.94
N HIS A 209 -17.19 -26.55 -4.71
CA HIS A 209 -15.80 -26.45 -4.30
C HIS A 209 -15.44 -27.62 -3.37
N ALA A 210 -14.15 -27.80 -3.10
CA ALA A 210 -13.67 -28.84 -2.20
C ALA A 210 -13.70 -28.43 -0.72
N ALA A 211 -13.69 -27.13 -0.44
CA ALA A 211 -13.64 -26.57 0.90
C ALA A 211 -14.87 -25.67 1.17
N PRO A 212 -15.22 -25.45 2.46
CA PRO A 212 -16.23 -24.47 2.85
C PRO A 212 -15.87 -23.07 2.35
N ILE A 213 -16.90 -22.31 1.97
CA ILE A 213 -16.72 -20.96 1.43
C ILE A 213 -16.86 -19.94 2.55
N GLU A 214 -15.82 -19.13 2.75
CA GLU A 214 -15.80 -18.09 3.78
C GLU A 214 -16.33 -16.76 3.26
N ASP A 215 -15.90 -16.35 2.05
CA ASP A 215 -16.28 -15.07 1.46
C ASP A 215 -16.49 -15.18 -0.06
N VAL A 216 -17.37 -14.33 -0.57
CA VAL A 216 -17.73 -14.24 -2.00
C VAL A 216 -17.77 -12.79 -2.43
N LEU A 217 -17.03 -12.50 -3.49
CA LEU A 217 -16.87 -11.15 -4.02
C LEU A 217 -17.14 -11.13 -5.53
N SER A 218 -18.09 -10.30 -5.94
CA SER A 218 -18.39 -10.04 -7.34
C SER A 218 -17.41 -9.00 -7.92
N MET A 219 -16.92 -9.24 -9.13
CA MET A 219 -16.10 -8.25 -9.85
C MET A 219 -16.97 -7.11 -10.38
N PRO A 220 -16.46 -5.86 -10.46
CA PRO A 220 -17.26 -4.71 -10.91
C PRO A 220 -17.71 -4.81 -12.37
N THR A 221 -17.00 -5.61 -13.17
CA THR A 221 -17.36 -5.91 -14.56
C THR A 221 -18.63 -6.77 -14.67
N GLY A 222 -19.07 -7.40 -13.58
CA GLY A 222 -20.24 -8.27 -13.55
C GLY A 222 -20.03 -9.66 -14.19
N THR A 223 -18.87 -9.93 -14.77
CA THR A 223 -18.57 -11.17 -15.51
C THR A 223 -18.00 -12.29 -14.64
N ALA A 224 -17.21 -11.93 -13.62
CA ALA A 224 -16.50 -12.87 -12.79
C ALA A 224 -16.87 -12.74 -11.31
N VAL A 225 -16.84 -13.87 -10.60
CA VAL A 225 -17.02 -13.97 -9.15
C VAL A 225 -15.81 -14.63 -8.54
N LEU A 226 -15.39 -14.13 -7.39
CA LEU A 226 -14.31 -14.68 -6.59
C LEU A 226 -14.92 -15.38 -5.39
N ALA A 227 -14.56 -16.65 -5.20
CA ALA A 227 -14.94 -17.40 -4.02
C ALA A 227 -13.69 -17.81 -3.23
N ALA A 228 -13.66 -17.44 -1.95
CA ALA A 228 -12.64 -17.89 -1.02
C ALA A 228 -13.08 -19.23 -0.42
N ALA A 229 -12.46 -20.32 -0.85
CA ALA A 229 -12.74 -21.68 -0.40
C ALA A 229 -11.49 -22.24 0.30
N GLY A 230 -11.52 -22.25 1.63
CA GLY A 230 -10.38 -22.66 2.44
C GLY A 230 -9.12 -21.84 2.11
N GLU A 231 -8.03 -22.52 1.75
CA GLU A 231 -6.73 -21.92 1.41
C GLU A 231 -6.67 -21.27 0.03
N SER A 232 -7.67 -21.58 -0.82
CA SER A 232 -7.68 -21.23 -2.23
C SER A 232 -8.72 -20.15 -2.54
N ILE A 233 -8.43 -19.33 -3.54
CA ILE A 233 -9.39 -18.39 -4.13
C ILE A 233 -9.68 -18.87 -5.54
N SER A 234 -10.93 -19.18 -5.84
CA SER A 234 -11.37 -19.55 -7.19
C SER A 234 -11.96 -18.33 -7.92
N VAL A 235 -11.55 -18.14 -9.16
CA VAL A 235 -12.10 -17.15 -10.09
C VAL A 235 -13.09 -17.88 -10.99
N LEU A 236 -14.37 -17.53 -10.87
CA LEU A 236 -15.49 -18.16 -11.58
C LEU A 236 -15.97 -17.21 -12.68
N ASP A 237 -16.12 -17.71 -13.90
CA ASP A 237 -16.76 -17.01 -15.00
C ASP A 237 -18.25 -17.35 -15.03
N LEU A 238 -19.09 -16.33 -14.86
CA LEU A 238 -20.54 -16.50 -14.83
C LEU A 238 -21.14 -16.64 -16.22
N VAL A 239 -20.53 -16.07 -17.25
CA VAL A 239 -21.09 -16.09 -18.61
C VAL A 239 -20.93 -17.46 -19.23
N ALA A 240 -19.74 -18.05 -19.07
CA ALA A 240 -19.45 -19.41 -19.55
C ALA A 240 -19.73 -20.50 -18.51
N ALA A 241 -20.20 -20.13 -17.31
CA ALA A 241 -20.45 -21.03 -16.18
C ALA A 241 -19.28 -21.99 -15.89
N ARG A 242 -18.04 -21.48 -15.91
CA ARG A 242 -16.82 -22.29 -15.74
C ARG A 242 -15.86 -21.68 -14.71
N PRO A 243 -15.11 -22.48 -13.95
CA PRO A 243 -13.97 -21.98 -13.18
C PRO A 243 -12.83 -21.61 -14.14
N LEU A 244 -12.25 -20.42 -13.98
CA LEU A 244 -11.10 -19.95 -14.78
C LEU A 244 -9.77 -20.30 -14.12
N HIS A 245 -9.58 -19.83 -12.88
CA HIS A 245 -8.32 -19.96 -12.16
C HIS A 245 -8.55 -20.30 -10.70
N MET A 246 -7.62 -21.09 -10.15
CA MET A 246 -7.56 -21.43 -8.75
C MET A 246 -6.23 -20.92 -8.19
N ILE A 247 -6.30 -20.05 -7.19
CA ILE A 247 -5.14 -19.34 -6.63
C ILE A 247 -4.87 -19.90 -5.24
N THR A 248 -3.77 -20.64 -5.09
CA THR A 248 -3.34 -21.24 -3.82
C THR A 248 -2.05 -20.59 -3.36
N ASN A 249 -2.18 -19.51 -2.58
CA ASN A 249 -1.01 -18.82 -2.03
C ASN A 249 -1.01 -18.75 -0.51
N HIS A 250 -2.15 -18.95 0.15
CA HIS A 250 -2.25 -18.91 1.61
C HIS A 250 -2.01 -20.29 2.21
N GLN A 251 -1.42 -20.33 3.41
CA GLN A 251 -1.23 -21.59 4.15
C GLN A 251 -2.44 -21.96 5.01
N LYS A 252 -3.25 -20.96 5.37
CA LYS A 252 -4.50 -21.13 6.13
C LYS A 252 -5.66 -20.56 5.34
N THR A 253 -6.87 -20.74 5.88
CA THR A 253 -8.09 -20.27 5.23
C THR A 253 -8.07 -18.76 4.97
N VAL A 254 -8.59 -18.38 3.80
CA VAL A 254 -8.84 -17.00 3.39
C VAL A 254 -10.17 -16.57 3.98
N THR A 255 -10.17 -15.53 4.81
CA THR A 255 -11.32 -15.10 5.60
C THR A 255 -12.13 -14.02 4.91
N SER A 256 -11.47 -13.15 4.14
CA SER A 256 -12.14 -12.02 3.50
C SER A 256 -11.44 -11.59 2.21
N LEU A 257 -12.25 -11.10 1.27
CA LEU A 257 -11.84 -10.57 -0.02
C LEU A 257 -12.32 -9.12 -0.16
N SER A 258 -11.46 -8.27 -0.71
CA SER A 258 -11.82 -6.89 -1.06
C SER A 258 -11.21 -6.50 -2.39
N LEU A 259 -11.98 -5.78 -3.21
CA LEU A 259 -11.45 -5.11 -4.40
C LEU A 259 -10.66 -3.86 -4.00
N ALA A 260 -9.65 -3.54 -4.80
CA ALA A 260 -8.87 -2.32 -4.69
C ALA A 260 -8.65 -1.68 -6.07
N THR A 261 -8.37 -0.37 -6.09
CA THR A 261 -8.05 0.40 -7.30
C THR A 261 -9.10 0.18 -8.41
N ASN A 262 -10.38 0.38 -8.07
CA ASN A 262 -11.54 0.17 -8.96
C ASN A 262 -11.61 -1.21 -9.63
N GLY A 263 -11.24 -2.26 -8.89
CA GLY A 263 -11.34 -3.64 -9.36
C GLY A 263 -10.19 -4.09 -10.25
N ARG A 264 -9.10 -3.31 -10.35
CA ARG A 264 -7.86 -3.80 -10.97
C ARG A 264 -7.08 -4.75 -10.07
N ARG A 265 -7.31 -4.67 -8.76
CA ARG A 265 -6.60 -5.47 -7.76
C ARG A 265 -7.57 -6.17 -6.83
N LEU A 266 -7.19 -7.35 -6.41
CA LEU A 266 -7.84 -8.11 -5.36
C LEU A 266 -6.96 -8.11 -4.11
N VAL A 267 -7.54 -7.87 -2.95
CA VAL A 267 -6.88 -8.00 -1.66
C VAL A 267 -7.54 -9.15 -0.91
N SER A 268 -6.74 -10.13 -0.49
CA SER A 268 -7.18 -11.24 0.34
C SER A 268 -6.59 -11.13 1.75
N GLY A 269 -7.41 -11.43 2.75
CA GLY A 269 -6.99 -11.62 4.13
C GLY A 269 -7.00 -13.10 4.48
N GLY A 270 -5.88 -13.60 5.02
CA GLY A 270 -5.78 -14.97 5.51
C GLY A 270 -5.73 -15.05 7.03
N LEU A 271 -6.21 -16.16 7.59
CA LEU A 271 -6.09 -16.49 9.02
C LEU A 271 -4.62 -16.64 9.47
N GLU A 272 -3.69 -16.78 8.53
CA GLU A 272 -2.23 -16.74 8.77
C GLU A 272 -1.72 -15.34 9.19
N GLY A 273 -2.57 -14.31 9.15
CA GLY A 273 -2.17 -12.92 9.43
C GLY A 273 -1.55 -12.21 8.23
N HIS A 274 -1.57 -12.83 7.05
CA HIS A 274 -1.11 -12.20 5.82
C HIS A 274 -2.27 -11.58 5.05
N VAL A 275 -2.03 -10.36 4.57
CA VAL A 275 -2.84 -9.70 3.56
C VAL A 275 -2.06 -9.70 2.25
N LYS A 276 -2.57 -10.40 1.24
CA LYS A 276 -1.96 -10.52 -0.09
C LYS A 276 -2.75 -9.71 -1.10
N VAL A 277 -2.04 -9.05 -2.00
CA VAL A 277 -2.64 -8.30 -3.11
C VAL A 277 -2.33 -9.03 -4.40
N PHE A 278 -3.37 -9.31 -5.17
CA PHE A 278 -3.31 -9.92 -6.48
C PHE A 278 -3.69 -8.92 -7.57
N GLU A 279 -3.05 -9.07 -8.72
CA GLU A 279 -3.50 -8.45 -9.96
C GLU A 279 -4.68 -9.24 -10.54
N THR A 280 -5.66 -8.58 -11.16
CA THR A 280 -6.87 -9.23 -11.67
C THR A 280 -6.74 -9.79 -13.09
N THR A 281 -5.68 -9.40 -13.83
CA THR A 281 -5.39 -9.89 -15.19
C THR A 281 -4.61 -11.20 -15.14
N GLY A 282 -3.47 -11.21 -14.44
CA GLY A 282 -2.57 -12.36 -14.35
C GLY A 282 -2.65 -13.14 -13.04
N TRP A 283 -3.44 -12.70 -12.06
CA TRP A 283 -3.59 -13.35 -10.75
C TRP A 283 -2.27 -13.59 -9.99
N ASN A 284 -1.26 -12.78 -10.29
CA ASN A 284 0.04 -12.84 -9.65
C ASN A 284 0.03 -12.13 -8.29
N VAL A 285 0.81 -12.63 -7.34
CA VAL A 285 1.01 -11.96 -6.05
C VAL A 285 1.88 -10.73 -6.26
N VAL A 286 1.29 -9.56 -6.04
CA VAL A 286 1.95 -8.26 -6.20
C VAL A 286 2.70 -7.88 -4.93
N SER A 287 1.99 -7.96 -3.80
CA SER A 287 2.53 -7.59 -2.49
C SER A 287 1.90 -8.42 -1.39
N SER A 288 2.67 -8.61 -0.32
CA SER A 288 2.23 -9.32 0.88
C SER A 288 2.61 -8.47 2.09
N THR A 289 1.68 -8.33 3.02
CA THR A 289 1.92 -7.66 4.29
C THR A 289 1.51 -8.59 5.43
N LYS A 290 2.40 -8.72 6.42
CA LYS A 290 2.16 -9.55 7.60
C LYS A 290 1.65 -8.69 8.76
N TYR A 291 0.62 -9.16 9.42
CA TYR A 291 0.06 -8.61 10.66
C TYR A 291 0.41 -9.53 11.84
N GLN A 292 0.30 -8.98 13.05
CA GLN A 292 0.68 -9.67 14.29
C GLN A 292 -0.32 -10.75 14.71
N SER A 293 -1.56 -10.66 14.25
CA SER A 293 -2.67 -11.54 14.62
C SER A 293 -3.40 -12.02 13.37
N PRO A 294 -4.09 -13.18 13.42
CA PRO A 294 -4.96 -13.65 12.34
C PRO A 294 -5.92 -12.57 11.86
N VAL A 295 -6.04 -12.43 10.54
CA VAL A 295 -6.91 -11.43 9.91
C VAL A 295 -8.27 -12.07 9.65
N LEU A 296 -9.34 -11.41 10.11
CA LEU A 296 -10.71 -11.86 9.91
C LEU A 296 -11.42 -11.04 8.83
N SER A 297 -11.16 -9.74 8.75
CA SER A 297 -11.79 -8.87 7.76
C SER A 297 -10.78 -7.90 7.16
N VAL A 298 -10.86 -7.71 5.85
CA VAL A 298 -10.06 -6.74 5.09
C VAL A 298 -10.97 -5.92 4.23
N LYS A 299 -10.79 -4.59 4.25
CA LYS A 299 -11.46 -3.69 3.33
C LYS A 299 -10.52 -2.59 2.86
N VAL A 300 -10.50 -2.38 1.56
CA VAL A 300 -9.87 -1.19 0.97
C VAL A 300 -10.93 -0.11 0.78
N ILE A 301 -10.65 1.07 1.33
CA ILE A 301 -11.53 2.23 1.30
C ILE A 301 -11.04 3.18 0.20
N PRO A 302 -11.83 3.40 -0.86
CA PRO A 302 -11.47 4.35 -1.90
C PRO A 302 -11.53 5.80 -1.38
N SER A 303 -10.77 6.69 -2.01
CA SER A 303 -10.95 8.12 -1.81
C SER A 303 -12.21 8.60 -2.52
N SER A 304 -12.95 9.51 -1.87
CA SER A 304 -14.16 10.14 -2.42
C SER A 304 -13.92 11.07 -3.63
N ASP A 305 -12.66 11.39 -3.95
CA ASP A 305 -12.33 12.27 -5.09
C ASP A 305 -12.31 11.44 -6.38
N ASP A 306 -13.41 11.54 -7.12
CA ASP A 306 -13.79 10.77 -8.32
C ASP A 306 -12.89 10.98 -9.57
N ALA A 307 -11.77 11.71 -9.45
CA ALA A 307 -10.91 12.06 -10.59
C ALA A 307 -9.71 11.13 -10.76
N ASP A 308 -9.23 10.51 -9.67
CA ASP A 308 -8.14 9.54 -9.68
C ASP A 308 -8.50 8.51 -8.61
N SER A 309 -9.01 7.36 -9.03
CA SER A 309 -9.56 6.30 -8.18
C SER A 309 -8.50 5.66 -7.28
N SER A 310 -8.04 6.43 -6.30
CA SER A 310 -6.93 6.11 -5.44
C SER A 310 -7.45 5.51 -4.14
N ASP A 311 -6.82 4.43 -3.71
CA ASP A 311 -7.15 3.82 -2.43
C ASP A 311 -6.60 4.70 -1.32
N ARG A 312 -7.46 5.09 -0.38
CA ARG A 312 -7.08 5.97 0.74
C ARG A 312 -6.60 5.16 1.93
N HIS A 313 -7.40 4.18 2.35
CA HIS A 313 -7.11 3.36 3.52
C HIS A 313 -7.21 1.87 3.23
N LEU A 314 -6.29 1.12 3.81
CA LEU A 314 -6.40 -0.33 3.97
C LEU A 314 -6.75 -0.60 5.43
N ALA A 315 -7.99 -1.00 5.67
CA ALA A 315 -8.50 -1.36 7.00
C ALA A 315 -8.49 -2.88 7.15
N VAL A 316 -7.86 -3.36 8.23
CA VAL A 316 -7.68 -4.78 8.53
C VAL A 316 -8.14 -5.04 9.96
N GLY A 317 -9.15 -5.90 10.09
CA GLY A 317 -9.67 -6.38 11.35
C GLY A 317 -8.99 -7.68 11.78
N MET A 318 -8.39 -7.67 12.97
CA MET A 318 -7.71 -8.84 13.53
C MET A 318 -8.59 -9.60 14.52
N GLN A 319 -8.27 -10.88 14.72
CA GLN A 319 -8.92 -11.75 15.72
C GLN A 319 -8.69 -11.25 17.15
N SER A 320 -7.53 -10.63 17.42
CA SER A 320 -7.24 -10.01 18.72
C SER A 320 -8.13 -8.81 19.06
N GLY A 321 -9.03 -8.41 18.15
CA GLY A 321 -9.92 -7.27 18.33
C GLY A 321 -9.23 -5.92 18.11
N VAL A 322 -8.06 -5.92 17.48
CA VAL A 322 -7.38 -4.69 17.05
C VAL A 322 -7.73 -4.41 15.59
N LEU A 323 -8.11 -3.17 15.30
CA LEU A 323 -8.30 -2.66 13.95
C LEU A 323 -7.03 -1.94 13.51
N SER A 324 -6.41 -2.40 12.42
CA SER A 324 -5.31 -1.70 11.78
C SER A 324 -5.79 -0.92 10.57
N VAL A 325 -5.66 0.41 10.61
CA VAL A 325 -5.96 1.29 9.48
C VAL A 325 -4.65 1.85 8.94
N ARG A 326 -4.23 1.40 7.76
CA ARG A 326 -3.07 1.96 7.06
C ARG A 326 -3.53 2.98 6.05
N THR A 327 -2.95 4.18 6.11
CA THR A 327 -3.37 5.28 5.25
C THR A 327 -2.30 5.63 4.24
N ARG A 328 -2.76 5.96 3.03
CA ARG A 328 -1.97 6.55 1.97
C ARG A 328 -2.47 7.95 1.72
N LEU A 329 -1.57 8.91 1.81
CA LEU A 329 -1.84 10.30 1.48
C LEU A 329 -1.32 10.56 0.07
N THR A 330 -2.20 10.96 -0.84
CA THR A 330 -1.83 11.33 -2.21
C THR A 330 -1.37 12.79 -2.24
N GLY A 331 -0.55 13.15 -3.25
CA GLY A 331 0.33 14.33 -3.25
C GLY A 331 -0.29 15.66 -2.82
N ALA A 332 -1.55 15.94 -3.13
CA ALA A 332 -2.22 17.16 -2.66
C ALA A 332 -2.49 17.14 -1.15
N GLU A 333 -2.87 16.00 -0.59
CA GLU A 333 -3.10 15.81 0.84
C GLU A 333 -1.80 15.67 1.62
N ALA A 334 -0.84 14.92 1.07
CA ALA A 334 0.51 14.81 1.63
C ALA A 334 1.22 16.18 1.68
N ASN A 335 1.06 17.01 0.64
CA ASN A 335 1.59 18.37 0.66
C ASN A 335 0.88 19.26 1.68
N ARG A 336 -0.44 19.11 1.87
CA ARG A 336 -1.17 19.84 2.93
C ARG A 336 -0.72 19.41 4.33
N GLU A 337 -0.49 18.11 4.55
CA GLU A 337 0.03 17.62 5.82
C GLU A 337 1.47 18.03 6.05
N ALA A 338 2.35 17.93 5.05
CA ALA A 338 3.71 18.45 5.13
C ALA A 338 3.73 19.99 5.33
N GLU A 339 2.76 20.72 4.79
CA GLU A 339 2.58 22.14 5.07
C GLU A 339 2.14 22.37 6.52
N ARG A 340 1.20 21.58 7.06
CA ARG A 340 0.79 21.64 8.47
C ARG A 340 1.91 21.27 9.42
N GLU A 341 2.73 20.26 9.10
CA GLU A 341 3.91 19.89 9.87
C GLU A 341 4.94 21.01 9.87
N LYS A 342 5.14 21.67 8.72
CA LYS A 342 6.01 22.86 8.64
C LYS A 342 5.47 24.04 9.42
N GLU A 343 4.16 24.26 9.39
CA GLU A 343 3.48 25.27 10.21
C GLU A 343 3.63 24.95 11.71
N MET A 344 3.45 23.70 12.10
CA MET A 344 3.60 23.25 13.49
C MET A 344 5.06 23.31 13.94
N ALA A 345 6.02 22.96 13.07
CA ALA A 345 7.45 23.13 13.34
C ALA A 345 7.84 24.61 13.45
N ALA A 346 7.27 25.49 12.62
CA ALA A 346 7.47 26.94 12.73
C ALA A 346 6.83 27.53 14.00
N LEU A 347 5.75 26.91 14.50
CA LEU A 347 5.13 27.20 15.80
C LEU A 347 6.04 26.85 16.96
N VAL A 348 6.56 25.63 16.96
CA VAL A 348 7.53 25.19 17.97
C VAL A 348 8.81 26.03 17.91
N ALA A 349 9.23 26.46 16.72
CA ALA A 349 10.43 27.29 16.53
C ALA A 349 10.19 28.81 16.69
N GLY A 350 8.97 29.27 16.98
CA GLY A 350 8.65 30.70 17.15
C GLY A 350 8.79 31.58 15.89
N THR A 351 8.85 31.00 14.69
CA THR A 351 9.14 31.72 13.42
C THR A 351 7.94 31.83 12.47
N ILE A 352 6.71 31.80 13.01
CA ILE A 352 5.47 31.78 12.21
C ILE A 352 5.32 32.97 11.27
N GLU A 353 5.61 34.19 11.74
CA GLU A 353 5.37 35.40 10.95
C GLU A 353 6.25 35.44 9.69
N ALA A 354 7.50 34.98 9.80
CA ALA A 354 8.41 34.90 8.67
C ALA A 354 7.99 33.81 7.66
N HIS A 355 7.47 32.68 8.16
CA HIS A 355 6.91 31.62 7.32
C HIS A 355 5.66 32.09 6.56
N ASP A 356 4.74 32.76 7.25
CA ASP A 356 3.51 33.29 6.67
C ASP A 356 3.76 34.43 5.69
N ALA A 357 4.72 35.32 5.98
CA ALA A 357 5.15 36.36 5.04
C ALA A 357 5.73 35.75 3.75
N LYS A 358 6.60 34.72 3.87
CA LYS A 358 7.13 33.98 2.71
C LYS A 358 6.01 33.29 1.92
N ARG A 359 5.04 32.67 2.61
CA ARG A 359 3.88 32.01 1.99
C ARG A 359 2.99 33.00 1.25
N LYS A 360 2.68 34.15 1.85
CA LYS A 360 1.88 35.22 1.23
C LYS A 360 2.59 35.79 0.00
N LYS A 361 3.91 35.97 0.06
CA LYS A 361 4.73 36.39 -1.09
C LYS A 361 4.72 35.35 -2.22
N ARG A 362 4.83 34.05 -1.89
CA ARG A 362 4.74 32.95 -2.87
C ARG A 362 3.35 32.90 -3.52
N LYS A 363 2.29 32.98 -2.72
CA LYS A 363 0.90 32.97 -3.20
C LYS A 363 0.61 34.15 -4.13
N ARG A 364 1.02 35.36 -3.75
CA ARG A 364 0.92 36.57 -4.59
C ARG A 364 1.64 36.41 -5.93
N ARG A 365 2.84 35.83 -5.95
CA ARG A 365 3.58 35.54 -7.19
C ARG A 365 2.87 34.53 -8.09
N VAL A 366 2.32 33.46 -7.51
CA VAL A 366 1.58 32.43 -8.29
C VAL A 366 0.29 33.00 -8.86
N THR A 367 -0.47 33.78 -8.08
CA THR A 367 -1.69 34.42 -8.57
C THR A 367 -1.40 35.47 -9.64
N ALA A 368 -0.30 36.23 -9.50
CA ALA A 368 0.12 37.18 -10.53
C ALA A 368 0.56 36.46 -11.82
N ALA A 369 1.28 35.34 -11.71
CA ALA A 369 1.67 34.53 -12.87
C ALA A 369 0.45 33.93 -13.58
N LYS A 370 -0.52 33.36 -12.84
CA LYS A 370 -1.79 32.88 -13.42
C LYS A 370 -2.58 33.98 -14.10
N LYS A 371 -2.58 35.19 -13.52
CA LYS A 371 -3.26 36.36 -14.11
C LYS A 371 -2.59 36.78 -15.42
N LEU A 372 -1.27 36.75 -15.50
CA LEU A 372 -0.52 37.02 -16.73
C LEU A 372 -0.80 35.96 -17.82
N ASP A 373 -0.93 34.69 -17.43
CA ASP A 373 -1.27 33.58 -18.33
C ASP A 373 -2.64 33.79 -18.99
N MET A 374 -3.66 34.12 -18.17
CA MET A 374 -5.03 34.41 -18.62
C MET A 374 -5.10 35.64 -19.55
N VAL A 375 -4.19 36.60 -19.39
CA VAL A 375 -4.11 37.79 -20.27
C VAL A 375 -3.39 37.45 -21.58
N GLY A 376 -2.43 36.52 -21.55
CA GLY A 376 -1.71 36.05 -22.74
C GLY A 376 -2.59 35.22 -23.68
N GLU A 377 -3.55 34.45 -23.16
CA GLU A 377 -4.50 33.67 -23.99
C GLU A 377 -5.38 34.56 -24.88
N GLY A 378 -5.63 35.82 -24.49
CA GLY A 378 -6.42 36.79 -25.26
C GLY A 378 -5.60 37.79 -26.07
N ALA A 379 -4.29 37.60 -26.19
CA ALA A 379 -3.40 38.53 -26.90
C ALA A 379 -3.06 38.03 -28.32
N ASP A 380 -3.10 38.94 -29.30
CA ASP A 380 -2.87 38.61 -30.72
C ASP A 380 -1.42 38.18 -31.03
N VAL A 381 -0.45 38.64 -30.23
CA VAL A 381 0.97 38.29 -30.37
C VAL A 381 1.56 38.00 -28.99
N VAL A 382 1.78 36.71 -28.69
CA VAL A 382 2.48 36.27 -27.48
C VAL A 382 3.96 36.06 -27.81
N ILE A 383 4.82 36.96 -27.34
CA ILE A 383 6.27 36.74 -27.37
C ILE A 383 6.58 35.69 -26.30
N ALA A 384 6.72 34.43 -26.73
CA ALA A 384 7.11 33.35 -25.86
C ALA A 384 8.58 33.53 -25.42
N ASN A 385 8.79 34.23 -24.30
CA ASN A 385 9.99 33.98 -23.52
C ASN A 385 9.97 32.50 -23.14
N GLU A 386 11.07 31.78 -23.38
CA GLU A 386 11.18 30.34 -23.13
C GLU A 386 10.43 29.98 -21.84
N SER A 387 9.45 29.09 -21.96
CA SER A 387 8.70 28.55 -20.81
C SER A 387 9.70 28.26 -19.72
N ARG A 388 9.47 28.71 -18.47
CA ARG A 388 10.38 28.50 -17.34
C ARG A 388 10.76 27.02 -17.25
N THR A 389 11.83 26.64 -17.94
CA THR A 389 12.39 25.31 -17.86
C THR A 389 12.90 25.23 -16.45
N TYR A 390 12.39 24.24 -15.71
CA TYR A 390 12.83 24.00 -14.36
C TYR A 390 14.31 23.58 -14.43
N LYS A 391 15.22 24.55 -14.37
CA LYS A 391 16.65 24.29 -14.28
C LYS A 391 16.85 23.58 -12.96
N LYS A 392 17.16 22.27 -13.03
CA LYS A 392 17.50 21.50 -11.84
C LYS A 392 18.69 22.19 -11.19
N LYS A 393 18.47 22.73 -9.98
CA LYS A 393 19.52 23.42 -9.24
C LYS A 393 20.62 22.40 -8.94
N GLU A 394 21.85 22.75 -9.30
CA GLU A 394 23.03 21.96 -8.96
C GLU A 394 23.18 21.89 -7.44
N ARG A 395 23.61 20.73 -6.96
CA ARG A 395 23.98 20.55 -5.55
C ARG A 395 25.30 21.28 -5.25
N PRO A 396 25.57 21.68 -4.00
CA PRO A 396 26.81 22.37 -3.63
C PRO A 396 28.08 21.65 -4.10
N TRP A 397 28.17 20.33 -3.88
CA TRP A 397 29.32 19.53 -4.31
C TRP A 397 29.45 19.41 -5.83
N GLN A 398 28.34 19.49 -6.57
CA GLN A 398 28.37 19.48 -8.04
C GLN A 398 28.92 20.80 -8.59
N SER A 399 28.59 21.91 -7.94
CA SER A 399 29.21 23.21 -8.22
C SER A 399 30.70 23.15 -7.91
N ASP A 400 31.11 22.59 -6.77
CA ASP A 400 32.54 22.48 -6.44
C ASP A 400 33.31 21.56 -7.41
N LEU A 401 32.71 20.46 -7.86
CA LEU A 401 33.24 19.61 -8.93
C LEU A 401 33.40 20.36 -10.26
N ARG A 402 32.51 21.30 -10.56
CA ARG A 402 32.61 22.14 -11.76
C ARG A 402 33.72 23.18 -11.65
N HIS A 403 33.93 23.75 -10.47
CA HIS A 403 34.97 24.74 -10.21
C HIS A 403 36.33 24.09 -9.85
N ALA A 404 36.52 22.79 -10.14
CA ALA A 404 37.73 22.02 -9.87
C ALA A 404 38.18 22.01 -8.40
N ARG A 405 37.24 22.15 -7.45
CA ARG A 405 37.50 22.04 -6.00
C ARG A 405 37.19 20.62 -5.52
N TYR A 406 37.99 19.66 -5.95
CA TYR A 406 37.71 18.24 -5.74
C TYR A 406 37.77 17.82 -4.27
N ALA A 407 38.72 18.36 -3.50
CA ALA A 407 38.85 18.03 -2.08
C ALA A 407 37.58 18.37 -1.29
N ARG A 408 37.08 19.60 -1.46
CA ARG A 408 35.84 20.09 -0.82
C ARG A 408 34.59 19.35 -1.30
N ALA A 409 34.53 19.01 -2.59
CA ALA A 409 33.43 18.23 -3.14
C ALA A 409 33.35 16.84 -2.49
N LEU A 410 34.50 16.19 -2.25
CA LEU A 410 34.56 14.89 -1.61
C LEU A 410 34.14 14.98 -0.13
N ASP A 411 34.59 16.01 0.59
CA ASP A 411 34.25 16.20 2.01
C ASP A 411 32.75 16.41 2.21
N GLN A 412 32.13 17.26 1.39
CA GLN A 412 30.68 17.51 1.45
C GLN A 412 29.83 16.26 1.19
N VAL A 413 30.33 15.34 0.35
CA VAL A 413 29.59 14.12 -0.02
C VAL A 413 29.83 12.99 0.99
N LEU A 414 31.00 12.96 1.62
CA LEU A 414 31.35 11.99 2.67
C LEU A 414 30.83 12.36 4.05
N ASP A 415 30.54 13.64 4.31
CA ASP A 415 29.96 14.09 5.57
C ASP A 415 28.58 13.44 5.80
N LYS A 416 28.49 12.66 6.87
CA LYS A 416 27.29 11.89 7.25
C LYS A 416 26.18 12.78 7.80
N ASP A 417 26.53 13.94 8.32
CA ASP A 417 25.56 14.88 8.91
C ASP A 417 24.82 15.68 7.84
N SER A 418 25.34 15.68 6.61
CA SER A 418 24.71 16.34 5.47
C SER A 418 23.48 15.55 4.98
N PRO A 419 22.36 16.22 4.65
CA PRO A 419 21.18 15.57 4.06
C PRO A 419 21.43 15.04 2.64
N GLU A 420 22.61 15.32 2.08
CA GLU A 420 23.02 14.90 0.75
C GLU A 420 23.85 13.62 0.75
N HIS A 421 24.18 13.10 1.94
CA HIS A 421 24.90 11.84 2.12
C HIS A 421 24.10 10.69 1.52
N SER A 422 24.58 10.18 0.40
CA SER A 422 24.07 8.97 -0.23
C SER A 422 25.25 8.20 -0.79
N PRO A 423 25.38 6.89 -0.50
CA PRO A 423 26.43 6.04 -1.08
C PRO A 423 26.51 6.16 -2.61
N LEU A 424 25.35 6.35 -3.26
CA LEU A 424 25.26 6.51 -4.71
C LEU A 424 25.82 7.86 -5.18
N ASN A 425 25.64 8.94 -4.41
CA ASN A 425 26.26 10.23 -4.71
C ASN A 425 27.78 10.16 -4.59
N VAL A 426 28.28 9.51 -3.53
CA VAL A 426 29.72 9.32 -3.32
C VAL A 426 30.32 8.53 -4.49
N LEU A 427 29.70 7.41 -4.88
CA LEU A 427 30.15 6.66 -6.05
C LEU A 427 30.11 7.49 -7.33
N THR A 428 29.03 8.24 -7.56
CA THR A 428 28.90 9.07 -8.78
C THR A 428 30.01 10.13 -8.82
N LEU A 429 30.35 10.73 -7.68
CA LEU A 429 31.46 11.68 -7.57
C LEU A 429 32.81 10.99 -7.83
N LEU A 430 33.12 9.88 -7.16
CA LEU A 430 34.39 9.17 -7.32
C LEU A 430 34.58 8.68 -8.77
N LEU A 431 33.51 8.19 -9.40
CA LEU A 431 33.54 7.80 -10.81
C LEU A 431 33.79 9.00 -11.72
N ALA A 432 33.18 10.16 -11.45
CA ALA A 432 33.44 11.38 -12.19
C ALA A 432 34.88 11.89 -12.02
N LEU A 433 35.46 11.75 -10.81
CA LEU A 433 36.86 12.07 -10.56
C LEU A 433 37.79 11.12 -11.32
N ARG A 434 37.46 9.82 -11.37
CA ARG A 434 38.18 8.83 -12.19
C ARG A 434 38.16 9.19 -13.67
N HIS A 435 36.99 9.52 -14.23
CA HIS A 435 36.86 9.91 -15.63
C HIS A 435 37.57 11.22 -15.98
N ARG A 436 37.84 12.08 -14.99
CA ARG A 436 38.58 13.33 -15.14
C ARG A 436 40.05 13.21 -14.71
N SER A 437 40.52 12.00 -14.37
CA SER A 437 41.85 11.73 -13.83
C SER A 437 42.27 12.67 -12.68
N ALA A 438 41.29 13.11 -11.88
CA ALA A 438 41.49 14.07 -10.79
C ALA A 438 41.30 13.44 -9.41
N LEU A 439 41.44 12.12 -9.33
CA LEU A 439 41.26 11.36 -8.10
C LEU A 439 42.45 11.58 -7.16
N GLN A 440 43.67 11.58 -7.70
CA GLN A 440 44.89 11.91 -6.94
C GLN A 440 44.82 13.35 -6.39
N ASP A 441 44.52 14.35 -7.23
CA ASP A 441 44.33 15.75 -6.80
C ASP A 441 43.26 15.92 -5.70
N ALA A 442 42.25 15.04 -5.69
CA ALA A 442 41.20 15.07 -4.67
C ALA A 442 41.67 14.49 -3.33
N LEU A 443 42.66 13.59 -3.34
CA LEU A 443 43.19 12.86 -2.18
C LEU A 443 44.50 13.44 -1.65
N GLU A 444 45.26 14.16 -2.46
CA GLU A 444 46.50 14.81 -2.08
C GLU A 444 46.26 15.91 -1.05
N SER A 445 47.26 16.18 -0.20
CA SER A 445 47.27 17.27 0.80
C SER A 445 46.14 17.23 1.84
N ARG A 446 45.66 16.02 2.19
CA ARG A 446 44.66 15.82 3.25
C ARG A 446 45.27 15.54 4.61
N ASP A 447 44.61 16.06 5.65
CA ASP A 447 44.90 15.79 7.07
C ASP A 447 44.35 14.43 7.50
N GLU A 448 44.92 13.87 8.57
CA GLU A 448 44.51 12.59 9.19
C GLU A 448 42.98 12.50 9.40
N HIS A 449 42.39 13.56 9.96
CA HIS A 449 40.96 13.62 10.24
C HIS A 449 40.08 13.58 8.98
N THR A 450 40.58 14.06 7.85
CA THR A 450 39.83 14.10 6.57
C THR A 450 40.02 12.83 5.73
N VAL A 451 41.13 12.12 5.92
CA VAL A 451 41.38 10.80 5.29
C VAL A 451 40.55 9.70 5.96
N GLN A 452 40.33 9.80 7.27
CA GLN A 452 39.65 8.76 8.04
C GLN A 452 38.21 8.45 7.55
N PRO A 453 37.34 9.44 7.22
CA PRO A 453 36.03 9.17 6.63
C PRO A 453 36.10 8.45 5.27
N ILE A 454 37.09 8.79 4.43
CA ILE A 454 37.30 8.13 3.13
C ILE A 454 37.65 6.67 3.35
N LEU A 455 38.59 6.39 4.25
CA LEU A 455 39.05 5.04 4.56
C LEU A 455 37.92 4.20 5.18
N LYS A 456 37.12 4.79 6.08
CA LYS A 456 35.91 4.16 6.64
C LYS A 456 34.88 3.86 5.53
N TRP A 457 34.70 4.78 4.57
CA TRP A 457 33.79 4.60 3.44
C TRP A 457 34.26 3.49 2.49
N VAL A 458 35.54 3.45 2.13
CA VAL A 458 36.11 2.38 1.30
C VAL A 458 35.95 1.04 2.01
N CYS A 459 36.29 0.97 3.31
CA CYS A 459 36.09 -0.23 4.11
C CYS A 459 34.63 -0.71 4.09
N SER A 460 33.64 0.18 4.19
CA SER A 460 32.23 -0.22 4.23
C SER A 460 31.67 -0.67 2.88
N HIS A 461 32.14 -0.08 1.78
CA HIS A 461 31.58 -0.32 0.45
C HIS A 461 32.32 -1.38 -0.37
N ILE A 462 33.49 -1.85 0.09
CA ILE A 462 34.21 -2.96 -0.56
C ILE A 462 33.41 -4.28 -0.55
N CYS A 463 32.47 -4.42 0.38
CA CYS A 463 31.57 -5.58 0.47
C CYS A 463 30.56 -5.65 -0.68
N ASP A 464 30.27 -4.52 -1.34
CA ASP A 464 29.28 -4.47 -2.41
C ASP A 464 30.00 -4.59 -3.77
N PRO A 465 29.77 -5.65 -4.57
CA PRO A 465 30.52 -5.92 -5.81
C PRO A 465 30.41 -4.82 -6.88
N ARG A 466 29.41 -3.94 -6.76
CA ARG A 466 29.16 -2.82 -7.68
C ARG A 466 30.15 -1.66 -7.49
N TYR A 467 30.67 -1.49 -6.28
CA TYR A 467 31.55 -0.38 -5.92
C TYR A 467 33.02 -0.80 -5.90
N VAL A 468 33.31 -2.12 -5.92
CA VAL A 468 34.65 -2.69 -5.73
C VAL A 468 35.71 -2.04 -6.61
N SER A 469 35.46 -1.87 -7.92
CA SER A 469 36.47 -1.28 -8.82
C SER A 469 36.94 0.10 -8.35
N VAL A 470 35.99 0.99 -8.03
CA VAL A 470 36.27 2.35 -7.57
C VAL A 470 36.87 2.33 -6.16
N CYS A 471 36.39 1.46 -5.27
CA CYS A 471 36.92 1.33 -3.92
C CYS A 471 38.37 0.83 -3.90
N VAL A 472 38.73 -0.09 -4.80
CA VAL A 472 40.10 -0.61 -4.94
C VAL A 472 41.03 0.47 -5.45
N GLU A 473 40.64 1.23 -6.48
CA GLU A 473 41.44 2.35 -6.99
C GLU A 473 41.68 3.42 -5.90
N VAL A 474 40.62 3.83 -5.19
CA VAL A 474 40.76 4.79 -4.07
C VAL A 474 41.63 4.20 -2.96
N GLY A 475 41.45 2.92 -2.63
CA GLY A 475 42.27 2.24 -1.62
C GLY A 475 43.75 2.17 -1.99
N LEU A 476 44.08 1.93 -3.26
CA LEU A 476 45.45 1.93 -3.77
C LEU A 476 46.07 3.33 -3.68
N HIS A 477 45.37 4.37 -4.12
CA HIS A 477 45.86 5.75 -4.00
C HIS A 477 46.03 6.20 -2.53
N LEU A 478 45.14 5.75 -1.64
CA LEU A 478 45.30 6.02 -0.20
C LEU A 478 46.55 5.31 0.37
N LEU A 479 46.83 4.08 -0.05
CA LEU A 479 48.05 3.38 0.36
C LEU A 479 49.30 4.08 -0.20
N GLU A 480 49.29 4.48 -1.47
CA GLU A 480 50.42 5.16 -2.11
C GLU A 480 50.75 6.50 -1.44
N LEU A 481 49.73 7.31 -1.12
CA LEU A 481 49.93 8.65 -0.53
C LEU A 481 50.18 8.63 0.98
N TYR A 482 49.57 7.70 1.72
CA TYR A 482 49.53 7.73 3.19
C TYR A 482 50.24 6.57 3.89
N ALA A 483 50.90 5.66 3.17
CA ALA A 483 51.64 4.54 3.79
C ALA A 483 52.75 5.00 4.75
N GLU A 484 53.42 6.12 4.46
CA GLU A 484 54.53 6.62 5.28
C GLU A 484 54.06 7.12 6.66
N PHE A 485 52.83 7.62 6.74
CA PHE A 485 52.26 8.21 7.96
C PHE A 485 51.60 7.18 8.89
N VAL A 486 51.56 5.90 8.50
CA VAL A 486 50.93 4.81 9.28
C VAL A 486 51.60 4.61 10.63
N GLY A 487 52.91 4.86 10.74
CA GLY A 487 53.65 4.73 12.00
C GLY A 487 53.35 5.84 13.02
N GLY A 488 52.87 7.01 12.56
CA GLY A 488 52.61 8.17 13.40
C GLY A 488 51.18 8.24 13.94
N SER A 489 50.21 7.64 13.24
CA SER A 489 48.79 7.64 13.61
C SER A 489 48.27 6.23 13.90
N ALA A 490 47.80 6.02 15.13
CA ALA A 490 47.15 4.78 15.52
C ALA A 490 45.82 4.55 14.79
N GLU A 491 45.08 5.62 14.48
CA GLU A 491 43.76 5.54 13.85
C GLU A 491 43.87 5.14 12.37
N LEU A 492 44.85 5.69 11.65
CA LEU A 492 45.12 5.37 10.25
C LEU A 492 45.60 3.91 10.13
N HIS A 493 46.46 3.48 11.05
CA HIS A 493 46.91 2.09 11.16
C HIS A 493 45.77 1.10 11.41
N GLU A 494 44.84 1.41 12.32
CA GLU A 494 43.66 0.58 12.55
C GLU A 494 42.75 0.52 11.32
N GLY A 495 42.59 1.65 10.62
CA GLY A 495 41.84 1.73 9.37
C GLY A 495 42.42 0.84 8.27
N PHE A 496 43.73 0.87 8.05
CA PHE A 496 44.38 0.00 7.05
C PHE A 496 44.37 -1.48 7.44
N ARG A 497 44.53 -1.80 8.73
CA ARG A 497 44.32 -3.18 9.22
C ARG A 497 42.90 -3.67 8.96
N THR A 498 41.91 -2.81 9.17
CA THR A 498 40.51 -3.12 8.91
C THR A 498 40.26 -3.34 7.42
N LEU A 499 40.83 -2.49 6.56
CA LEU A 499 40.78 -2.64 5.11
C LEU A 499 41.35 -4.00 4.69
N HIS A 500 42.57 -4.33 5.14
CA HIS A 500 43.23 -5.59 4.83
C HIS A 500 42.40 -6.80 5.27
N ARG A 501 41.84 -6.78 6.49
CA ARG A 501 40.96 -7.84 6.99
C ARG A 501 39.71 -8.02 6.12
N ARG A 502 39.07 -6.91 5.71
CA ARG A 502 37.87 -6.96 4.85
C ARG A 502 38.20 -7.46 3.45
N VAL A 503 39.29 -7.00 2.84
CA VAL A 503 39.75 -7.49 1.53
C VAL A 503 39.95 -9.01 1.57
N ARG A 504 40.59 -9.54 2.61
CA ARG A 504 40.77 -10.99 2.76
C ARG A 504 39.44 -11.76 2.79
N VAL A 505 38.47 -11.28 3.56
CA VAL A 505 37.14 -11.89 3.63
C VAL A 505 36.41 -11.82 2.29
N GLU A 506 36.53 -10.70 1.55
CA GLU A 506 35.91 -10.57 0.23
C GLU A 506 36.57 -11.47 -0.83
N VAL A 507 37.88 -11.71 -0.75
CA VAL A 507 38.56 -12.68 -1.61
C VAL A 507 38.03 -14.10 -1.34
N GLU A 508 37.87 -14.47 -0.06
CA GLU A 508 37.27 -15.76 0.31
C GLU A 508 35.83 -15.89 -0.21
N ARG A 509 35.01 -14.83 -0.08
CA ARG A 509 33.64 -14.79 -0.64
C ARG A 509 33.63 -14.92 -2.15
N ALA A 510 34.53 -14.24 -2.86
CA ALA A 510 34.65 -14.33 -4.30
C ALA A 510 35.05 -15.75 -4.76
N GLN A 511 35.97 -16.40 -4.03
CA GLN A 511 36.37 -17.77 -4.32
C GLN A 511 35.19 -18.74 -4.14
N VAL A 512 34.43 -18.61 -3.05
CA VAL A 512 33.22 -19.43 -2.82
C VAL A 512 32.17 -19.17 -3.91
N ALA A 513 31.97 -17.92 -4.32
CA ALA A 513 31.04 -17.58 -5.40
C ALA A 513 31.44 -18.19 -6.76
N CYS A 514 32.75 -18.24 -7.07
CA CYS A 514 33.23 -18.95 -8.26
C CYS A 514 32.99 -20.46 -8.17
N GLN A 515 33.21 -21.06 -7.00
CA GLN A 515 32.96 -22.49 -6.78
C GLN A 515 31.47 -22.83 -6.94
N THR A 516 30.56 -22.05 -6.35
CA THR A 516 29.12 -22.25 -6.50
C THR A 516 28.63 -21.99 -7.92
N GLY A 517 29.23 -21.03 -8.62
CA GLY A 517 29.01 -20.79 -10.05
C GLY A 517 29.35 -22.02 -10.89
N GLY A 518 30.53 -22.62 -10.68
CA GLY A 518 30.93 -23.84 -11.39
C GLY A 518 30.05 -25.06 -11.06
N MET A 519 29.57 -25.18 -9.81
CA MET A 519 28.59 -26.21 -9.43
C MET A 519 27.26 -26.04 -10.18
N LEU A 520 26.78 -24.79 -10.31
CA LEU A 520 25.52 -24.49 -11.00
C LEU A 520 25.64 -24.72 -12.51
N GLU A 521 26.75 -24.33 -13.12
CA GLU A 521 27.04 -24.60 -14.53
C GLU A 521 27.06 -26.10 -14.83
N SER A 522 27.66 -26.91 -13.95
CA SER A 522 27.64 -28.37 -14.07
C SER A 522 26.22 -28.95 -14.06
N LEU A 523 25.34 -28.44 -13.19
CA LEU A 523 23.92 -28.84 -13.17
C LEU A 523 23.18 -28.43 -14.46
N MET A 524 23.47 -27.26 -15.01
CA MET A 524 22.89 -26.82 -16.28
C MET A 524 23.34 -27.71 -17.46
N VAL A 525 24.62 -28.12 -17.49
CA VAL A 525 25.11 -29.04 -18.54
C VAL A 525 24.54 -30.44 -18.36
N GLY A 526 24.38 -30.91 -17.12
CA GLY A 526 23.78 -32.23 -16.86
C GLY A 526 22.27 -32.33 -17.06
N THR A 527 21.58 -31.23 -17.38
CA THR A 527 20.13 -31.21 -17.68
C THR A 527 19.82 -31.07 -19.18
N LEU A 528 20.85 -30.81 -20.01
CA LEU A 528 20.82 -30.93 -21.47
C LEU A 528 21.20 -32.34 -21.89
#